data_AF-A0A5J5NDX9-F1
#
_entry.id   AF-A0A5J5NDX9-F1
#
_cell.length_a   1.000
_cell.length_b   1.000
_cell.length_c   1.000
_cell.angle_alpha   90.00
_cell.angle_beta   90.00
_cell.angle_gamma   90.00
#
_symmetry.space_group_name_H-M   'P 1'
#
loop_
_entity.id
_entity.type
_entity.pdbx_description
1 polymer ?
#
loop_
_entity_poly.entity_id
_entity_poly.type
_entity_poly.pdbx_seq_one_letter_code
_entity_poly.pdbx_strand_id
1 'polypeptide(L)'
;MEEESYKKSEGCTIKECQDMIQRSLRTPMVKFLMEHMEKTGCKVGDNFIKAVNCNRKMGGGYVRGEGIVVCSDQVKIQDDVNQVVIHELIHAYDECRASNLDWTNCAHHACSEIRAGHLSGDCHYKREFLRGFMKIRGHEQDCVRRRVMKSLIANPF
;
A
#
# COMPACT_ATOMS: atom_id res chain seq x y z
N MET A 1 -9.91 2.72 -35.99
CA MET A 1 -8.47 2.84 -35.71
C MET A 1 -8.35 4.00 -34.74
N GLU A 2 -8.59 3.72 -33.46
CA GLU A 2 -8.51 4.72 -32.39
C GLU A 2 -7.19 4.50 -31.68
N GLU A 3 -6.28 5.47 -31.81
CA GLU A 3 -5.04 5.52 -31.05
C GLU A 3 -5.39 5.75 -29.57
N GLU A 4 -5.28 4.70 -28.76
CA GLU A 4 -5.17 4.87 -27.32
C GLU A 4 -3.91 5.69 -27.02
N SER A 5 -4.12 6.97 -26.70
CA SER A 5 -3.11 7.88 -26.20
C SER A 5 -2.38 7.24 -25.01
N TYR A 6 -1.18 6.73 -25.25
CA TYR A 6 -0.26 6.22 -24.24
C TYR A 6 0.20 7.41 -23.36
N LYS A 7 -0.60 7.78 -22.37
CA LYS A 7 -0.22 8.78 -21.36
C LYS A 7 0.99 8.23 -20.60
N LYS A 8 2.17 8.76 -20.92
CA LYS A 8 3.43 8.47 -20.22
C LYS A 8 3.20 8.67 -18.71
N SER A 9 3.26 7.60 -17.96
CA SER A 9 3.11 7.62 -16.50
C SER A 9 4.22 8.48 -15.89
N GLU A 10 3.87 9.49 -15.11
CA GLU A 10 4.82 10.42 -14.45
C GLU A 10 5.49 9.81 -13.20
N GLY A 11 5.61 8.49 -13.10
CA GLY A 11 6.33 7.83 -12.02
C GLY A 11 7.85 8.00 -12.09
N CYS A 12 8.55 7.42 -11.13
CA CYS A 12 10.00 7.32 -11.11
C CYS A 12 10.51 6.08 -11.88
N THR A 13 11.82 6.01 -12.09
CA THR A 13 12.44 4.80 -12.64
C THR A 13 12.41 3.64 -11.64
N ILE A 14 12.50 2.40 -12.13
CA ILE A 14 12.58 1.20 -11.27
C ILE A 14 13.74 1.32 -10.27
N LYS A 15 14.89 1.84 -10.71
CA LYS A 15 16.07 2.01 -9.85
C LYS A 15 15.82 3.01 -8.73
N GLU A 16 15.28 4.20 -9.04
CA GLU A 16 14.93 5.21 -8.04
C GLU A 16 13.88 4.70 -7.06
N CYS A 17 12.88 3.96 -7.56
CA CYS A 17 11.88 3.30 -6.73
C CYS A 17 12.52 2.28 -5.77
N GLN A 18 13.47 1.48 -6.27
CA GLN A 18 14.20 0.52 -5.43
C GLN A 18 15.02 1.24 -4.35
N ASP A 19 15.68 2.35 -4.67
CA ASP A 19 16.41 3.17 -3.69
C ASP A 19 15.47 3.80 -2.65
N MET A 20 14.25 4.18 -3.05
CA MET A 20 13.20 4.63 -2.12
C MET A 20 12.70 3.48 -1.24
N ILE A 21 12.53 2.27 -1.77
CA ILE A 21 12.17 1.08 -0.98
C ILE A 21 13.24 0.84 0.09
N GLN A 22 14.52 0.83 -0.28
CA GLN A 22 15.63 0.62 0.66
C GLN A 22 15.66 1.67 1.78
N ARG A 23 15.32 2.93 1.47
CA ARG A 23 15.15 3.98 2.48
C ARG A 23 13.92 3.73 3.37
N SER A 24 12.81 3.26 2.79
CA SER A 24 11.57 2.93 3.51
C SER A 24 11.81 1.86 4.57
N LEU A 25 12.64 0.84 4.28
CA LEU A 25 13.01 -0.23 5.22
C LEU A 25 13.70 0.29 6.49
N ARG A 26 14.25 1.50 6.45
CA ARG A 26 14.92 2.12 7.61
C ARG A 26 13.98 2.94 8.48
N THR A 27 12.75 3.19 8.02
CA THR A 27 11.77 3.99 8.76
C THR A 27 11.25 3.22 9.98
N PRO A 28 10.91 3.91 11.10
CA PRO A 28 10.50 3.24 12.33
C PRO A 28 9.27 2.34 12.15
N MET A 29 8.29 2.78 11.36
CA MET A 29 7.05 2.02 11.16
C MET A 29 7.29 0.72 10.37
N VAL A 30 8.10 0.78 9.31
CA VAL A 30 8.42 -0.41 8.51
C VAL A 30 9.24 -1.41 9.33
N LYS A 31 10.24 -0.94 10.09
CA LYS A 31 11.00 -1.79 11.03
C LYS A 31 10.08 -2.47 12.04
N PHE A 32 9.20 -1.70 12.66
CA PHE A 32 8.23 -2.23 13.63
C PHE A 32 7.37 -3.33 13.02
N LEU A 33 6.84 -3.15 11.81
CA LEU A 33 6.02 -4.17 11.13
C LEU A 33 6.84 -5.42 10.81
N MET A 34 8.03 -5.25 10.23
CA MET A 34 8.91 -6.37 9.89
C MET A 34 9.32 -7.18 11.13
N GLU A 35 9.64 -6.52 12.25
CA GLU A 35 9.95 -7.17 13.52
C GLU A 35 8.77 -7.98 14.07
N HIS A 36 7.54 -7.45 13.97
CA HIS A 36 6.35 -8.16 14.43
C HIS A 36 5.97 -9.31 13.51
N MET A 37 6.14 -9.16 12.19
CA MET A 37 5.97 -10.24 11.22
C MET A 37 6.96 -11.38 11.49
N GLU A 38 8.22 -11.07 11.80
CA GLU A 38 9.22 -12.08 12.15
C GLU A 38 8.83 -12.82 13.44
N LYS A 39 8.36 -12.12 14.48
CA LYS A 39 7.86 -12.73 15.73
C LYS A 39 6.66 -13.65 15.52
N THR A 40 5.82 -13.38 14.53
CA THR A 40 4.68 -14.23 14.16
C THR A 40 5.04 -15.36 13.19
N GLY A 41 6.32 -15.49 12.81
CA GLY A 41 6.81 -16.58 11.95
C GLY A 41 6.79 -16.27 10.45
N CYS A 42 6.49 -15.04 10.04
CA CYS A 42 6.48 -14.61 8.64
C CYS A 42 7.66 -13.68 8.36
N LYS A 43 8.84 -14.27 8.21
CA LYS A 43 10.04 -13.50 7.94
C LYS A 43 9.95 -12.81 6.57
N VAL A 44 10.19 -11.50 6.57
CA VAL A 44 10.34 -10.71 5.35
C VAL A 44 11.77 -10.93 4.83
N GLY A 45 11.89 -11.73 3.77
CA GLY A 45 13.17 -12.06 3.15
C GLY A 45 13.68 -11.01 2.17
N ASP A 46 14.86 -11.28 1.61
CA ASP A 46 15.39 -10.50 0.50
C ASP A 46 14.44 -10.53 -0.70
N ASN A 47 14.33 -9.42 -1.43
CA ASN A 47 13.42 -9.25 -2.56
C ASN A 47 11.92 -9.42 -2.26
N PHE A 48 11.51 -9.53 -0.99
CA PHE A 48 10.08 -9.53 -0.62
C PHE A 48 9.39 -8.23 -1.02
N ILE A 49 10.12 -7.13 -1.13
CA ILE A 49 9.61 -5.83 -1.60
C ILE A 49 10.43 -5.40 -2.81
N LYS A 50 9.77 -5.29 -3.97
CA LYS A 50 10.44 -4.99 -5.25
C LYS A 50 9.73 -3.88 -6.05
N ALA A 51 10.54 -3.06 -6.72
CA ALA A 51 10.04 -2.10 -7.70
C ALA A 51 9.78 -2.78 -9.05
N VAL A 52 8.63 -2.49 -9.67
CA VAL A 52 8.27 -2.97 -11.01
C VAL A 52 7.54 -1.88 -11.79
N ASN A 53 7.46 -2.00 -13.12
CA ASN A 53 6.53 -1.22 -13.91
C ASN A 53 5.21 -2.00 -14.03
N CYS A 54 4.14 -1.45 -13.46
CA CYS A 54 2.84 -2.12 -13.39
C CYS A 54 1.95 -1.83 -14.60
N ASN A 55 2.16 -0.70 -15.30
CA ASN A 55 1.26 -0.19 -16.35
C ASN A 55 -0.22 -0.16 -15.91
N ARG A 56 -0.46 0.10 -14.62
CA ARG A 56 -1.78 0.13 -13.98
C ARG A 56 -1.83 1.30 -13.00
N LYS A 57 -3.01 1.89 -12.80
CA LYS A 57 -3.19 3.06 -11.90
C LYS A 57 -3.25 2.65 -10.41
N MET A 58 -2.21 2.00 -9.91
CA MET A 58 -2.08 1.54 -8.51
C MET A 58 -0.65 1.74 -8.00
N GLY A 59 -0.46 2.14 -6.73
CA GLY A 59 0.88 2.41 -6.18
C GLY A 59 1.71 1.15 -5.90
N GLY A 60 1.04 0.03 -5.66
CA GLY A 60 1.63 -1.26 -5.33
C GLY A 60 0.56 -2.26 -4.90
N GLY A 61 1.00 -3.42 -4.43
CA GLY A 61 0.13 -4.48 -3.96
C GLY A 61 0.89 -5.61 -3.27
N TYR A 62 0.25 -6.25 -2.30
CA TYR A 62 0.67 -7.50 -1.69
C TYR A 62 0.06 -8.69 -2.44
N VAL A 63 0.90 -9.68 -2.75
CA VAL A 63 0.48 -10.96 -3.35
C VAL A 63 0.97 -12.09 -2.46
N ARG A 64 0.03 -12.95 -2.05
CA ARG A 64 0.28 -14.12 -1.22
C ARG A 64 1.38 -15.00 -1.83
N GLY A 65 2.42 -15.29 -1.05
CA GLY A 65 3.56 -16.11 -1.47
C GLY A 65 4.59 -15.41 -2.37
N GLU A 66 4.28 -14.25 -2.96
CA GLU A 66 5.20 -13.50 -3.82
C GLU A 66 5.79 -12.25 -3.15
N GLY A 67 5.07 -11.66 -2.19
CA GLY A 67 5.48 -10.46 -1.47
C GLY A 67 4.82 -9.18 -2.00
N ILE A 68 5.53 -8.07 -1.89
CA ILE A 68 5.03 -6.72 -2.16
C ILE A 68 5.67 -6.19 -3.45
N VAL A 69 4.83 -5.68 -4.34
CA VAL A 69 5.24 -4.91 -5.50
C VAL A 69 4.97 -3.44 -5.29
N VAL A 70 5.93 -2.59 -5.66
CA VAL A 70 5.74 -1.13 -5.74
C VAL A 70 5.83 -0.73 -7.21
N CYS A 71 4.78 -0.07 -7.70
CA CYS A 71 4.66 0.32 -9.10
C CYS A 71 5.43 1.61 -9.35
N SER A 72 6.65 1.52 -9.88
CA SER A 72 7.54 2.66 -10.08
C SER A 72 6.90 3.73 -10.99
N ASP A 73 6.08 3.29 -11.95
CA ASP A 73 5.32 4.13 -12.86
C ASP A 73 4.20 4.95 -12.18
N GLN A 74 3.87 4.66 -10.92
CA GLN A 74 2.77 5.32 -10.18
C GLN A 74 3.22 6.08 -8.92
N VAL A 75 4.50 5.95 -8.52
CA VAL A 75 5.06 6.63 -7.34
C VAL A 75 6.15 7.63 -7.76
N LYS A 76 6.21 8.78 -7.09
CA LYS A 76 7.11 9.88 -7.49
C LYS A 76 8.12 10.23 -6.41
N ILE A 77 7.67 10.27 -5.16
CA ILE A 77 8.47 10.74 -4.03
C ILE A 77 8.58 9.66 -2.94
N GLN A 78 9.58 9.81 -2.06
CA GLN A 78 9.84 8.87 -0.96
C GLN A 78 8.60 8.60 -0.11
N ASP A 79 7.80 9.65 0.08
CA ASP A 79 6.59 9.62 0.87
C ASP A 79 5.47 8.77 0.25
N ASP A 80 5.46 8.58 -1.08
CA ASP A 80 4.55 7.65 -1.77
C ASP A 80 4.96 6.21 -1.51
N VAL A 81 6.25 5.90 -1.68
CA VAL A 81 6.81 4.56 -1.48
C VAL A 81 6.68 4.12 -0.03
N ASN A 82 6.92 5.01 0.93
CA ASN A 82 6.71 4.73 2.35
C ASN A 82 5.28 4.27 2.62
N GLN A 83 4.28 4.95 2.03
CA GLN A 83 2.87 4.60 2.23
C GLN A 83 2.52 3.25 1.64
N VAL A 84 2.92 3.00 0.40
CA VAL A 84 2.70 1.71 -0.25
C VAL A 84 3.33 0.59 0.58
N VAL A 85 4.61 0.73 0.95
CA VAL A 85 5.31 -0.31 1.71
C VAL A 85 4.63 -0.59 3.06
N ILE A 86 4.22 0.44 3.80
CA ILE A 86 3.54 0.24 5.10
C ILE A 86 2.16 -0.39 4.88
N HIS A 87 1.39 0.09 3.90
CA HIS A 87 0.06 -0.42 3.57
C HIS A 87 0.10 -1.92 3.23
N GLU A 88 0.98 -2.30 2.30
CA GLU A 88 1.10 -3.69 1.87
C GLU A 88 1.72 -4.60 2.94
N LEU A 89 2.60 -4.08 3.81
CA LEU A 89 3.09 -4.83 4.98
C LEU A 89 1.99 -5.10 6.00
N ILE A 90 1.00 -4.21 6.14
CA ILE A 90 -0.16 -4.45 7.00
C ILE A 90 -1.01 -5.60 6.43
N HIS A 91 -1.21 -5.63 5.11
CA HIS A 91 -1.88 -6.77 4.46
C HIS A 91 -1.13 -8.08 4.68
N ALA A 92 0.20 -8.07 4.49
CA ALA A 92 1.04 -9.23 4.74
C ALA A 92 1.01 -9.67 6.21
N TYR A 93 1.03 -8.73 7.15
CA TYR A 93 0.92 -9.02 8.58
C TYR A 93 -0.46 -9.58 8.94
N ASP A 94 -1.53 -9.07 8.33
CA ASP A 94 -2.89 -9.53 8.57
C ASP A 94 -3.10 -10.95 8.09
N GLU A 95 -2.59 -11.31 6.91
CA GLU A 95 -2.56 -12.68 6.43
C GLU A 95 -1.71 -13.58 7.34
N CYS A 96 -0.51 -13.12 7.72
CA CYS A 96 0.39 -13.89 8.58
C CYS A 96 -0.23 -14.23 9.94
N ARG A 97 -0.91 -13.27 10.57
CA ARG A 97 -1.44 -13.41 11.92
C ARG A 97 -2.77 -14.13 11.97
N ALA A 98 -3.63 -13.93 10.97
CA ALA A 98 -4.99 -14.44 11.00
C ALA A 98 -5.08 -15.86 10.42
N SER A 99 -5.46 -16.82 11.24
CA SER A 99 -5.62 -18.23 10.82
C SER A 99 -6.74 -18.47 9.80
N ASN A 100 -7.62 -17.49 9.59
CA ASN A 100 -8.83 -17.62 8.77
C ASN A 100 -9.07 -16.40 7.86
N LEU A 101 -8.03 -15.62 7.53
CA LEU A 101 -8.19 -14.54 6.55
C LEU A 101 -8.51 -15.14 5.17
N ASP A 102 -9.59 -14.67 4.59
CA ASP A 102 -10.08 -15.10 3.29
C ASP A 102 -10.22 -13.88 2.41
N TRP A 103 -9.29 -13.71 1.48
CA TRP A 103 -9.28 -12.59 0.54
C TRP A 103 -10.44 -12.64 -0.47
N THR A 104 -11.24 -13.70 -0.52
CA THR A 104 -12.47 -13.75 -1.33
C THR A 104 -13.71 -13.30 -0.55
N ASN A 105 -13.57 -13.14 0.76
CA ASN A 105 -14.64 -12.64 1.62
C ASN A 105 -14.55 -11.12 1.74
N CYS A 106 -15.60 -10.43 1.25
CA CYS A 106 -15.69 -8.97 1.27
C CYS A 106 -15.47 -8.35 2.66
N ALA A 107 -15.99 -8.97 3.72
CA ALA A 107 -15.81 -8.44 5.08
C ALA A 107 -14.34 -8.56 5.54
N HIS A 108 -13.68 -9.68 5.23
CA HIS A 108 -12.28 -9.90 5.58
C HIS A 108 -11.36 -8.92 4.84
N HIS A 109 -11.56 -8.77 3.52
CA HIS A 109 -10.81 -7.81 2.72
C HIS A 109 -11.04 -6.38 3.22
N ALA A 110 -12.29 -5.98 3.43
CA ALA A 110 -12.63 -4.66 3.97
C ALA A 110 -11.97 -4.40 5.34
N CYS A 111 -11.93 -5.39 6.23
CA CYS A 111 -11.24 -5.24 7.52
C CYS A 111 -9.74 -5.00 7.36
N SER A 112 -9.08 -5.72 6.44
CA SER A 112 -7.67 -5.53 6.13
C SER A 112 -7.40 -4.13 5.56
N GLU A 113 -8.24 -3.68 4.63
CA GLU A 113 -8.19 -2.33 4.04
C GLU A 113 -8.43 -1.21 5.06
N ILE A 114 -9.35 -1.41 6.02
CA ILE A 114 -9.59 -0.45 7.11
C ILE A 114 -8.32 -0.30 7.94
N ARG A 115 -7.67 -1.41 8.29
CA ARG A 115 -6.42 -1.38 9.07
C ARG A 115 -5.29 -0.75 8.28
N ALA A 116 -5.14 -1.10 7.00
CA ALA A 116 -4.14 -0.52 6.12
C ALA A 116 -4.35 1.00 5.94
N GLY A 117 -5.59 1.45 5.72
CA GLY A 117 -5.94 2.87 5.61
C GLY A 117 -5.70 3.66 6.89
N HIS A 118 -5.95 3.06 8.06
CA HIS A 118 -5.75 3.69 9.35
C HIS A 118 -4.26 3.76 9.75
N LEU A 119 -3.52 2.65 9.59
CA LEU A 119 -2.17 2.52 10.14
C LEU A 119 -1.04 2.90 9.16
N SER A 120 -1.32 3.00 7.86
CA SER A 120 -0.31 3.44 6.87
C SER A 120 0.08 4.91 7.03
N GLY A 121 -0.82 5.74 7.55
CA GLY A 121 -0.70 7.19 7.57
C GLY A 121 -1.24 7.85 6.30
N ASP A 122 -1.87 7.10 5.38
CA ASP A 122 -2.41 7.64 4.13
C ASP A 122 -3.53 8.65 4.40
N CYS A 123 -4.29 8.42 5.47
CA CYS A 123 -5.37 9.28 5.94
C CYS A 123 -4.94 10.33 6.98
N HIS A 124 -3.64 10.55 7.16
CA HIS A 124 -3.14 11.59 8.06
C HIS A 124 -3.62 12.99 7.61
N TYR A 125 -4.10 13.82 8.55
CA TYR A 125 -4.71 15.12 8.28
C TYR A 125 -3.93 15.99 7.28
N LYS A 126 -2.61 16.11 7.44
CA LYS A 126 -1.75 16.88 6.52
C LYS A 126 -1.88 16.43 5.06
N ARG A 127 -1.97 15.12 4.80
CA ARG A 127 -2.13 14.58 3.45
C ARG A 127 -3.53 14.87 2.92
N GLU A 128 -4.55 14.66 3.74
CA GLU A 128 -5.94 14.93 3.37
C GLU A 128 -6.15 16.42 3.07
N PHE A 129 -5.54 17.32 3.85
CA PHE A 129 -5.52 18.74 3.58
C PHE A 129 -4.87 19.07 2.24
N LEU A 130 -3.70 18.49 1.94
CA LEU A 130 -3.02 18.65 0.63
C LEU A 130 -3.82 18.04 -0.54
N ARG A 131 -4.74 17.10 -0.26
CA ARG A 131 -5.71 16.56 -1.22
C ARG A 131 -7.00 17.37 -1.32
N GLY A 132 -7.12 18.48 -0.58
CA GLY A 132 -8.27 19.38 -0.59
C GLY A 132 -9.38 19.03 0.41
N PHE A 133 -9.18 18.03 1.28
CA PHE A 133 -10.13 17.69 2.33
C PHE A 133 -9.85 18.52 3.60
N MET A 134 -10.72 19.49 3.89
CA MET A 134 -10.53 20.46 4.99
C MET A 134 -11.30 20.12 6.27
N LYS A 135 -12.07 19.02 6.29
CA LYS A 135 -12.79 18.59 7.50
C LYS A 135 -11.77 18.23 8.58
N ILE A 136 -11.96 18.71 9.81
CA ILE A 136 -11.08 18.39 10.94
C ILE A 136 -11.64 17.22 11.75
N ARG A 137 -12.89 17.37 12.23
CA ARG A 137 -13.55 16.34 13.05
C ARG A 137 -14.01 15.18 12.19
N GLY A 138 -13.58 13.97 12.53
CA GLY A 138 -13.98 12.75 11.81
C GLY A 138 -13.31 12.57 10.45
N HIS A 139 -12.26 13.33 10.13
CA HIS A 139 -11.64 13.34 8.80
C HIS A 139 -11.03 11.98 8.44
N GLU A 140 -10.39 11.34 9.42
CA GLU A 140 -9.73 10.06 9.23
C GLU A 140 -10.73 8.96 8.90
N GLN A 141 -11.85 8.88 9.65
CA GLN A 141 -12.91 7.91 9.39
C GLN A 141 -13.50 8.10 7.98
N ASP A 142 -13.72 9.35 7.57
CA ASP A 142 -14.20 9.66 6.23
C ASP A 142 -13.16 9.27 5.16
N CYS A 143 -11.88 9.54 5.40
CA CYS A 143 -10.79 9.15 4.49
C CYS A 143 -10.69 7.64 4.37
N VAL A 144 -10.61 6.92 5.49
CA VAL A 144 -10.51 5.45 5.52
C VAL A 144 -11.72 4.86 4.79
N ARG A 145 -12.94 5.34 5.05
CA ARG A 145 -14.14 4.89 4.33
C ARG A 145 -14.00 5.11 2.82
N ARG A 146 -13.55 6.29 2.36
CA ARG A 146 -13.33 6.55 0.93
C ARG A 146 -12.28 5.61 0.32
N ARG A 147 -11.16 5.40 1.01
CA ARG A 147 -10.05 4.56 0.54
C ARG A 147 -10.43 3.09 0.46
N VAL A 148 -11.07 2.56 1.50
CA VAL A 148 -11.58 1.18 1.56
C VAL A 148 -12.57 0.94 0.43
N MET A 149 -13.57 1.82 0.27
CA MET A 149 -14.55 1.68 -0.82
C MET A 149 -13.87 1.68 -2.19
N LYS A 150 -12.86 2.54 -2.39
CA LYS A 150 -12.09 2.56 -3.64
C LYS A 150 -11.33 1.25 -3.88
N SER A 151 -10.70 0.68 -2.85
CA SER A 151 -9.97 -0.58 -2.98
C SER A 151 -10.91 -1.75 -3.31
N LEU A 152 -12.01 -1.87 -2.58
CA LEU A 152 -12.99 -2.95 -2.78
C LEU A 152 -13.65 -2.89 -4.17
N ILE A 153 -13.95 -1.68 -4.69
CA ILE A 153 -14.51 -1.52 -6.04
C ILE A 153 -13.49 -1.91 -7.12
N ALA A 154 -12.20 -1.64 -6.88
CA ALA A 154 -11.13 -1.98 -7.83
C ALA A 154 -10.78 -3.47 -7.83
N ASN A 155 -11.09 -4.18 -6.74
CA ASN A 155 -10.80 -5.60 -6.55
C ASN A 155 -12.08 -6.37 -6.15
N PRO A 156 -13.11 -6.42 -7.02
CA PRO A 156 -14.27 -7.27 -6.77
C PRO A 156 -13.84 -8.74 -6.90
N PHE A 157 -14.15 -9.55 -5.90
CA PHE A 157 -13.87 -11.00 -5.87
C PHE A 157 -14.52 -11.73 -7.05
#